data_AF-A0A955FAI0-F1
#
_entry.id   AF-A0A955FAI0-F1
#
_cell.length_a   1.000
_cell.length_b   1.000
_cell.length_c   1.000
_cell.angle_alpha   90.00
_cell.angle_beta   90.00
_cell.angle_gamma   90.00
#
_symmetry.space_group_name_H-M   'P 1'
#
loop_
_entity.id
_entity.type
_entity.pdbx_description
1 polymer ?
#
loop_
_entity_poly.entity_id
_entity_poly.type
_entity_poly.pdbx_seq_one_letter_code
_entity_poly.pdbx_strand_id
1 'polypeptide(L)'
;MTYSSSLAAGRSQFSSRSGRNTVSFQAQERVMGPISNTIILIVLACLLGLLYLTQVTKTNAYGFTVNSLQQQAAVLKTDNDNLQVEAARLQSLQRVASSDVAKNMVAVAPSGSVN
;
A
#
# COMPACT_ATOMS: atom_id res chain seq x y z
N MET A 1 -88.02 46.15 47.04
CA MET A 1 -87.60 44.84 47.55
C MET A 1 -86.85 44.13 46.45
N THR A 2 -85.59 43.84 46.76
CA THR A 2 -84.53 43.16 46.00
C THR A 2 -84.95 41.80 45.47
N TYR A 3 -84.46 41.38 44.30
CA TYR A 3 -83.84 40.06 44.01
C TYR A 3 -83.22 40.17 42.60
N SER A 4 -81.92 40.46 42.51
CA SER A 4 -80.81 39.48 42.41
C SER A 4 -80.48 39.13 40.97
N SER A 5 -79.60 39.95 40.40
CA SER A 5 -78.80 39.66 39.22
C SER A 5 -77.79 38.56 39.55
N SER A 6 -77.81 37.44 38.83
CA SER A 6 -76.73 36.45 38.86
C SER A 6 -76.09 36.34 37.47
N LEU A 7 -74.87 36.87 37.39
CA LEU A 7 -73.91 36.60 36.34
C LEU A 7 -73.53 35.12 36.36
N ALA A 8 -73.99 34.34 35.39
CA ALA A 8 -73.42 33.03 35.11
C ALA A 8 -72.30 33.19 34.07
N ALA A 9 -71.07 33.30 34.58
CA ALA A 9 -69.85 33.15 33.81
C ALA A 9 -69.78 31.72 33.23
N GLY A 10 -69.88 31.61 31.91
CA GLY A 10 -69.72 30.36 31.16
C GLY A 10 -68.52 30.37 30.23
N ARG A 11 -67.35 30.81 30.71
CA ARG A 11 -66.07 30.59 30.03
C ARG A 11 -65.52 29.23 30.46
N SER A 12 -66.06 28.16 29.90
CA SER A 12 -65.44 26.83 29.92
C SER A 12 -65.08 26.49 28.46
N GLN A 13 -63.89 26.89 28.03
CA GLN A 13 -62.73 25.99 28.01
C GLN A 13 -62.86 24.97 26.88
N PHE A 14 -62.13 25.27 25.81
CA PHE A 14 -61.20 24.34 25.18
C PHE A 14 -61.18 22.96 25.85
N SER A 15 -61.99 22.04 25.35
CA SER A 15 -61.75 20.61 25.55
C SER A 15 -61.95 19.95 24.20
N SER A 16 -60.94 20.17 23.35
CA SER A 16 -60.50 19.22 22.35
C SER A 16 -60.83 17.82 22.84
N ARG A 17 -61.76 17.16 22.13
CA ARG A 17 -62.23 15.79 22.34
C ARG A 17 -61.10 14.89 22.86
N SER A 18 -61.01 14.78 24.19
CA SER A 18 -60.13 13.86 24.89
C SER A 18 -60.82 12.50 24.88
N GLY A 19 -60.22 11.54 24.17
CA GLY A 19 -60.77 10.19 24.09
C GLY A 19 -60.32 9.38 22.89
N ARG A 20 -59.10 9.60 22.37
CA ARG A 20 -58.48 8.65 21.44
C ARG A 20 -57.15 8.20 22.01
N ASN A 21 -57.14 6.98 22.55
CA ASN A 21 -55.90 6.23 22.80
C ASN A 21 -55.31 5.85 21.44
N THR A 22 -54.46 6.71 20.90
CA THR A 22 -53.65 6.38 19.73
C THR A 22 -52.39 5.69 20.23
N VAL A 23 -52.32 4.37 20.06
CA VAL A 23 -51.07 3.63 20.25
C VAL A 23 -50.19 3.88 19.02
N SER A 24 -49.25 4.81 19.14
CA SER A 24 -48.20 4.94 18.13
C SER A 24 -47.21 3.79 18.33
N PHE A 25 -47.18 2.83 17.41
CA PHE A 25 -46.02 1.96 17.26
C PHE A 25 -44.91 2.81 16.64
N GLN A 26 -44.15 3.50 17.49
CA GLN A 26 -42.83 3.92 17.04
C GLN A 26 -42.08 2.63 16.73
N ALA A 27 -41.77 2.40 15.45
CA ALA A 27 -40.70 1.52 15.10
C ALA A 27 -39.48 2.09 15.84
N GLN A 28 -39.12 1.45 16.95
CA GLN A 28 -37.93 1.79 17.69
C GLN A 28 -36.79 1.57 16.71
N GLU A 29 -36.39 2.63 15.99
CA GLU A 29 -35.15 2.62 15.25
C GLU A 29 -34.14 2.18 16.29
N ARG A 30 -33.56 0.99 16.08
CA ARG A 30 -32.52 0.46 16.96
C ARG A 30 -31.30 1.33 16.72
N VAL A 31 -31.35 2.56 17.21
CA VAL A 31 -30.22 3.46 17.22
C VAL A 31 -29.24 2.76 18.15
N MET A 32 -28.17 2.24 17.57
CA MET A 32 -27.05 1.68 18.31
C MET A 32 -26.69 2.67 19.40
N GLY A 33 -26.79 2.25 20.66
CA GLY A 33 -26.53 3.13 21.80
C GLY A 33 -25.13 3.77 21.69
N PRO A 34 -24.89 4.93 22.33
CA PRO A 34 -23.64 5.67 22.21
C PRO A 34 -22.39 4.82 22.48
N ILE A 35 -22.51 3.80 23.32
CA ILE A 35 -21.45 2.82 23.63
C ILE A 35 -21.13 1.91 22.42
N SER A 36 -22.14 1.45 21.68
CA SER A 36 -21.92 0.64 20.47
C SER A 36 -21.24 1.46 19.38
N ASN A 37 -21.60 2.74 19.24
CA ASN A 37 -20.99 3.62 18.25
C ASN A 37 -19.51 3.90 18.56
N THR A 38 -19.16 4.15 19.83
CA THR A 38 -17.76 4.37 20.21
C THR A 38 -16.90 3.11 20.04
N ILE A 39 -17.42 1.94 20.37
CA ILE A 39 -16.72 0.66 20.14
C ILE A 39 -16.44 0.47 18.65
N ILE A 40 -17.43 0.73 17.78
CA ILE A 40 -17.26 0.64 16.32
C ILE A 40 -16.18 1.62 15.84
N LEU A 41 -16.15 2.86 16.33
CA LEU A 41 -15.11 3.83 15.98
C LEU A 41 -13.71 3.39 16.41
N ILE A 42 -13.58 2.80 17.61
CA ILE A 42 -12.29 2.27 18.10
C ILE A 42 -11.83 1.11 17.22
N VAL A 43 -12.72 0.18 16.89
CA VAL A 43 -12.42 -0.95 16.00
C VAL A 43 -12.01 -0.45 14.62
N LEU A 44 -12.72 0.54 14.07
CA LEU A 44 -12.39 1.15 12.78
C LEU A 44 -10.99 1.80 12.80
N ALA A 45 -10.67 2.57 13.84
CA ALA A 45 -9.35 3.17 14.01
C ALA A 45 -8.25 2.11 14.11
N CYS A 46 -8.51 1.02 14.84
CA CYS A 46 -7.60 -0.12 14.94
C CYS A 46 -7.37 -0.80 13.59
N LEU A 47 -8.44 -1.06 12.83
CA LEU A 47 -8.35 -1.67 11.50
C LEU A 47 -7.56 -0.78 10.52
N LEU A 48 -7.76 0.54 10.56
CA LEU A 48 -6.98 1.49 9.77
C LEU A 48 -5.50 1.48 10.17
N GLY A 49 -5.20 1.41 11.48
CA GLY A 49 -3.83 1.29 12.00
C GLY A 49 -3.15 0.00 11.57
N LEU A 50 -3.85 -1.14 11.65
CA LEU A 50 -3.34 -2.45 11.21
C LEU A 50 -3.14 -2.51 9.70
N LEU A 51 -4.04 -1.91 8.93
CA LEU A 51 -3.90 -1.79 7.48
C LEU A 51 -2.68 -0.94 7.11
N TYR A 52 -2.47 0.18 7.81
CA TYR A 52 -1.29 1.02 7.64
C TYR A 52 0.00 0.25 7.96
N LEU A 53 0.03 -0.46 9.09
CA LEU A 53 1.18 -1.27 9.47
C LEU A 53 1.46 -2.38 8.45
N THR A 54 0.42 -2.99 7.88
CA THR A 54 0.56 -4.01 6.83
C THR A 54 1.16 -3.42 5.55
N GLN A 55 0.79 -2.20 5.17
CA GLN A 55 1.42 -1.52 4.03
C GLN A 55 2.88 -1.21 4.30
N VAL A 56 3.21 -0.76 5.52
CA VAL A 56 4.60 -0.53 5.92
C VAL A 56 5.40 -1.84 5.89
N THR A 57 4.90 -2.94 6.46
CA THR A 57 5.60 -4.23 6.47
C THR A 57 5.77 -4.81 5.05
N LYS A 58 4.74 -4.72 4.21
CA LYS A 58 4.83 -5.15 2.80
C LYS A 58 5.82 -4.29 2.02
N THR A 59 5.80 -2.97 2.18
CA THR A 59 6.75 -2.06 1.52
C THR A 59 8.19 -2.31 1.95
N ASN A 60 8.42 -2.61 3.24
CA ASN A 60 9.74 -3.02 3.72
C ASN A 60 10.19 -4.33 3.08
N ALA A 61 9.34 -5.36 3.04
CA ALA A 61 9.68 -6.65 2.43
C ALA A 61 9.92 -6.55 0.91
N TYR A 62 9.05 -5.86 0.18
CA TYR A 62 9.23 -5.62 -1.26
C TYR A 62 10.45 -4.75 -1.55
N GLY A 63 10.77 -3.78 -0.69
CA GLY A 63 11.97 -2.96 -0.80
C GLY A 63 13.26 -3.80 -0.77
N PHE A 64 13.35 -4.76 0.15
CA PHE A 64 14.50 -5.67 0.21
C PHE A 64 14.61 -6.58 -1.02
N THR A 65 13.51 -7.13 -1.50
CA THR A 65 13.51 -7.97 -2.71
C THR A 65 13.86 -7.16 -3.97
N VAL A 66 13.35 -5.94 -4.10
CA VAL A 66 13.66 -5.07 -5.24
C VAL A 66 15.13 -4.65 -5.22
N ASN A 67 15.66 -4.28 -4.05
CA ASN A 67 17.06 -3.91 -3.92
C ASN A 67 17.99 -5.08 -4.24
N SER A 68 17.68 -6.28 -3.74
CA SER A 68 18.49 -7.48 -4.03
C SER A 68 18.44 -7.90 -5.51
N LEU A 69 17.28 -7.75 -6.16
CA LEU A 69 17.14 -7.97 -7.60
C LEU A 69 17.89 -6.91 -8.42
N GLN A 70 17.84 -5.63 -8.03
CA GLN A 70 18.62 -4.58 -8.69
C GLN A 70 20.12 -4.81 -8.55
N GLN A 71 20.57 -5.24 -7.38
CA GLN A 71 21.98 -5.53 -7.15
C GLN A 71 22.45 -6.73 -7.96
N GLN A 72 21.66 -7.81 -8.02
CA GLN A 72 21.93 -8.93 -8.91
C GLN A 72 21.97 -8.51 -10.38
N ALA A 73 21.02 -7.69 -10.83
CA ALA A 73 21.00 -7.18 -12.20
C ALA A 73 22.24 -6.33 -12.52
N ALA A 74 22.72 -5.52 -11.58
CA ALA A 74 23.94 -4.73 -11.74
C ALA A 74 25.19 -5.62 -11.85
N VAL A 75 25.29 -6.67 -11.03
CA VAL A 75 26.38 -7.66 -11.10
C VAL A 75 26.34 -8.39 -12.45
N LEU A 76 25.19 -8.94 -12.84
CA LEU A 76 25.03 -9.65 -14.11
C LEU A 76 25.37 -8.77 -15.32
N LYS A 77 25.01 -7.49 -15.27
CA LYS A 77 25.36 -6.53 -16.33
C LYS A 77 26.87 -6.33 -16.41
N THR A 78 27.52 -6.15 -15.26
CA THR A 78 28.98 -5.98 -15.19
C THR A 78 29.71 -7.22 -15.72
N ASP A 79 29.24 -8.42 -15.35
CA ASP A 79 29.81 -9.67 -15.83
C ASP A 79 29.63 -9.84 -17.34
N ASN A 80 28.47 -9.45 -17.87
CA ASN A 80 28.22 -9.49 -19.31
C ASN A 80 29.15 -8.54 -20.07
N ASP A 81 29.31 -7.31 -19.59
CA ASP A 81 30.21 -6.33 -20.20
C ASP A 81 31.67 -6.84 -20.18
N ASN A 82 32.12 -7.45 -19.08
CA ASN A 82 33.43 -8.07 -18.97
C ASN A 82 33.61 -9.22 -19.98
N LEU A 83 32.63 -10.13 -20.05
CA LEU A 83 32.65 -11.26 -20.99
C LEU A 83 32.67 -10.78 -22.44
N GLN A 84 31.95 -9.72 -22.79
CA GLN A 84 31.99 -9.13 -24.12
C GLN A 84 33.37 -8.56 -24.45
N VAL A 85 34.02 -7.87 -23.50
CA VAL A 85 35.38 -7.35 -23.68
C VAL A 85 36.39 -8.50 -23.85
N GLU A 86 36.28 -9.56 -23.04
CA GLU A 86 37.15 -10.74 -23.17
C GLU A 86 36.95 -11.46 -24.50
N ALA A 87 35.70 -11.64 -24.94
CA ALA A 87 35.38 -12.21 -26.24
C ALA A 87 35.98 -11.36 -27.38
N ALA A 88 35.86 -10.04 -27.32
CA ALA A 88 36.45 -9.14 -28.30
C ALA A 88 37.99 -9.20 -28.31
N ARG A 89 38.62 -9.33 -27.13
CA ARG A 89 40.07 -9.54 -27.00
C ARG A 89 40.49 -10.87 -27.61
N LEU A 90 39.82 -11.97 -27.28
CA LEU A 90 40.09 -13.29 -27.85
C LEU A 90 39.95 -13.28 -29.37
N GLN A 91 38.89 -12.67 -29.90
CA GLN A 91 38.68 -12.53 -31.34
C GLN A 91 39.79 -11.70 -32.00
N SER A 92 40.27 -10.65 -31.32
CA SER A 92 41.37 -9.82 -31.82
C SER A 92 42.70 -10.58 -31.82
N LEU A 93 42.99 -11.35 -30.77
CA LEU A 93 44.14 -12.25 -30.72
C LEU A 93 44.07 -13.31 -31.81
N GLN A 94 42.90 -13.92 -32.02
CA GLN A 94 42.69 -14.90 -33.09
C GLN A 94 42.93 -14.28 -34.47
N ARG A 95 42.42 -13.06 -34.72
CA ARG A 95 42.70 -12.32 -35.96
C ARG A 95 44.20 -12.08 -36.16
N VAL A 96 44.91 -11.61 -35.14
CA VAL A 96 46.36 -11.38 -35.20
C VAL A 96 47.11 -12.69 -35.46
N ALA A 97 46.78 -13.77 -34.75
CA ALA A 97 47.39 -15.09 -34.95
C ALA A 97 47.13 -15.64 -36.36
N SER A 98 45.96 -15.37 -36.93
CA SER A 98 45.60 -15.79 -38.30
C SER A 98 46.15 -14.87 -39.41
N SER A 99 46.75 -13.72 -39.04
CA SER A 99 47.29 -12.76 -40.01
C SER A 99 48.54 -13.29 -40.69
N ASP A 100 48.78 -12.87 -41.93
CA ASP A 100 49.91 -13.33 -42.72
C ASP A 100 51.26 -12.88 -42.14
N VAL A 101 51.27 -11.78 -41.36
CA VAL A 101 52.44 -11.33 -40.60
C VAL A 101 52.82 -12.36 -39.53
N ALA A 102 51.84 -12.90 -38.79
CA ALA A 102 52.09 -13.92 -37.77
C ALA A 102 52.50 -15.27 -38.37
N LYS A 103 51.92 -15.67 -39.51
CA LYS A 103 52.31 -16.88 -40.24
C LYS A 103 53.74 -16.83 -40.78
N ASN A 104 54.23 -15.63 -41.09
CA ASN A 104 55.59 -15.41 -41.56
C ASN A 104 56.61 -15.21 -40.42
N MET A 105 56.19 -15.26 -39.15
CA MET A 105 57.12 -15.26 -38.02
C MET A 105 57.71 -16.67 -37.82
N VAL A 106 59.03 -16.78 -37.91
CA VAL A 106 59.77 -18.01 -37.60
C VAL A 106 59.94 -18.13 -36.09
N ALA A 107 59.62 -19.30 -35.53
CA ALA A 107 59.85 -19.59 -34.12
C ALA A 107 61.36 -19.57 -33.82
N VAL A 108 61.83 -18.51 -33.15
CA VAL A 108 63.18 -18.47 -32.59
C VAL A 108 63.12 -19.08 -31.19
N ALA A 109 63.93 -20.12 -30.95
CA ALA A 109 64.09 -20.71 -29.63
C ALA A 109 64.75 -19.68 -28.68
N PRO A 110 64.43 -19.63 -27.38
CA PRO A 110 65.04 -18.69 -26.45
C PRO A 110 66.54 -18.97 -26.35
N SER A 111 67.37 -18.15 -26.99
CA SER A 111 68.81 -18.20 -26.85
C SER A 111 69.21 -17.46 -25.58
N GLY A 112 69.24 -18.19 -24.45
CA GLY A 112 69.88 -17.74 -23.22
C GLY A 112 69.09 -18.04 -21.95
N SER A 113 69.42 -19.14 -21.28
CA SER A 113 69.33 -19.20 -19.83
C SER A 113 70.43 -18.31 -19.26
N VAL A 114 70.07 -17.14 -18.75
CA VAL A 114 70.94 -16.40 -17.83
C VAL A 114 70.87 -17.11 -16.48
N ASN A 115 72.00 -17.73 -16.11
CA ASN A 115 72.29 -18.20 -14.75
C ASN A 115 72.38 -17.02 -13.78
#